data_AF-A0A974PNK8-F1
#
_entry.id   AF-A0A974PNK8-F1
#
_cell.length_a   1.000
_cell.length_b   1.000
_cell.length_c   1.000
_cell.angle_alpha   90.00
_cell.angle_beta   90.00
_cell.angle_gamma   90.00
#
_symmetry.space_group_name_H-M   'P 1'
#
loop_
_entity.id
_entity.type
_entity.pdbx_description
1 polymer ?
#
loop_
_entity_poly.entity_id
_entity_poly.type
_entity_poly.pdbx_seq_one_letter_code
_entity_poly.pdbx_strand_id
1 'polypeptide(L)'
;MIEDMTIRLFGDHTKRDYVRQVAEFIAFLGWSPDQAEPEDLRLHQLHLASLGASYARMNLACTALRFFFHITPGGGWRSHGAHPDA
;
A
#
# COMPACT_ATOMS: atom_id res chain seq x y z
N MET A 1 3.41 10.59 -0.44
CA MET A 1 3.76 9.47 -1.34
C MET A 1 4.63 9.91 -2.52
N ILE A 2 4.12 10.65 -3.51
CA ILE A 2 4.95 11.11 -4.66
C ILE A 2 6.11 12.00 -4.22
N GLU A 3 5.84 12.93 -3.31
CA GLU A 3 6.85 13.81 -2.73
C GLU A 3 7.92 13.00 -1.98
N ASP A 4 7.52 12.07 -1.10
CA ASP A 4 8.46 11.18 -0.40
C ASP A 4 9.33 10.34 -1.34
N MET A 5 8.75 9.81 -2.42
CA MET A 5 9.51 9.08 -3.44
C MET A 5 10.48 9.99 -4.21
N THR A 6 10.13 11.26 -4.39
CA THR A 6 11.00 12.26 -5.04
C THR A 6 12.17 12.65 -4.14
N ILE A 7 11.93 12.89 -2.84
CA ILE A 7 12.96 13.14 -1.83
C ILE A 7 13.97 11.97 -1.78
N ARG A 8 13.47 10.73 -1.92
CA ARG A 8 14.29 9.51 -1.93
C ARG A 8 14.90 9.17 -3.30
N LEU A 9 14.78 10.06 -4.28
CA LEU A 9 15.36 9.91 -5.62
C LEU A 9 14.90 8.65 -6.37
N PHE A 10 13.65 8.24 -6.19
CA PHE A 10 13.09 7.12 -6.97
C PHE A 10 12.99 7.53 -8.45
N GLY A 11 13.28 6.58 -9.34
CA GLY A 11 13.07 6.77 -10.77
C GLY A 11 11.58 6.88 -11.11
N ASP A 12 11.26 7.56 -12.21
CA ASP A 12 9.86 7.80 -12.62
C ASP A 12 9.09 6.50 -12.89
N HIS A 13 9.77 5.47 -13.37
CA HIS A 13 9.17 4.15 -13.54
C HIS A 13 8.70 3.58 -12.20
N THR A 14 9.56 3.60 -11.19
CA THR A 14 9.24 3.13 -9.83
C THR A 14 8.11 3.96 -9.21
N LYS A 15 8.12 5.28 -9.38
CA LYS A 15 7.03 6.15 -8.91
C LYS A 15 5.68 5.74 -9.49
N ARG A 16 5.63 5.56 -10.82
CA ARG A 16 4.40 5.14 -11.53
C ARG A 16 3.93 3.76 -11.09
N ASP A 17 4.85 2.82 -10.94
CA ASP A 17 4.54 1.46 -10.49
C ASP A 17 3.95 1.45 -9.08
N TYR A 18 4.53 2.22 -8.16
CA TYR A 18 4.05 2.31 -6.79
C TYR A 18 2.65 2.93 -6.74
N VAL A 19 2.43 4.04 -7.45
CA VAL A 19 1.09 4.66 -7.56
C VAL A 19 0.08 3.68 -8.12
N ARG A 20 0.44 2.92 -9.18
CA ARG A 20 -0.45 1.90 -9.75
C ARG A 20 -0.85 0.84 -8.74
N GLN A 21 0.11 0.32 -7.96
CA GLN A 21 -0.20 -0.69 -6.94
C GLN A 21 -1.10 -0.14 -5.82
N VAL A 22 -0.88 1.09 -5.38
CA VAL A 22 -1.76 1.72 -4.38
C VAL A 22 -3.15 1.97 -4.96
N ALA A 23 -3.26 2.41 -6.21
CA ALA A 23 -4.55 2.60 -6.87
C ALA A 23 -5.33 1.28 -7.04
N GLU A 24 -4.65 0.19 -7.42
CA GLU A 24 -5.25 -1.15 -7.49
C GLU A 24 -5.75 -1.62 -6.13
N PHE A 25 -5.01 -1.34 -5.06
CA PHE A 25 -5.43 -1.65 -3.70
C PHE A 25 -6.67 -0.85 -3.26
N ILE A 26 -6.70 0.46 -3.52
CA ILE A 26 -7.88 1.31 -3.22
C ILE A 26 -9.10 0.82 -4.00
N ALA A 27 -8.92 0.45 -5.27
CA ALA A 27 -9.99 -0.11 -6.08
C ALA A 27 -10.50 -1.47 -5.54
N PHE A 28 -9.61 -2.29 -4.97
CA PHE A 28 -9.98 -3.53 -4.29
C PHE A 28 -10.81 -3.27 -3.02
N LEU A 29 -10.46 -2.26 -2.23
CA LEU A 29 -11.20 -1.90 -1.01
C LEU A 29 -12.56 -1.26 -1.31
N GLY A 30 -12.64 -0.46 -2.36
CA GLY A 30 -13.85 0.33 -2.67
C GLY A 30 -14.08 1.53 -1.76
N TRP A 31 -13.17 1.81 -0.83
CA TRP A 31 -13.20 2.97 0.08
C TRP A 31 -11.83 3.63 0.23
N SER A 32 -11.81 4.78 0.92
CA SER A 32 -10.57 5.52 1.19
C SER A 32 -9.57 4.64 1.96
N PRO A 33 -8.28 4.61 1.58
CA PRO A 33 -7.29 3.80 2.27
C PRO A 33 -6.98 4.29 3.70
N ASP A 34 -7.53 5.43 4.13
CA ASP A 34 -7.39 5.96 5.50
C ASP A 34 -7.97 5.03 6.56
N GLN A 35 -8.93 4.17 6.18
CA GLN A 35 -9.58 3.19 7.04
C GLN A 35 -9.06 1.76 6.80
N ALA A 36 -8.05 1.59 5.95
CA ALA A 36 -7.51 0.27 5.65
C ALA A 36 -6.77 -0.29 6.87
N GLU A 37 -6.97 -1.57 7.17
CA GLU A 37 -6.32 -2.29 8.26
C GLU A 37 -5.24 -3.25 7.73
N PRO A 38 -4.34 -3.75 8.58
CA PRO A 38 -3.36 -4.76 8.17
C PRO A 38 -3.98 -6.01 7.54
N GLU A 39 -5.19 -6.37 7.97
CA GLU A 39 -5.93 -7.50 7.42
C GLU A 39 -6.34 -7.26 5.95
N ASP A 40 -6.62 -6.02 5.57
CA ASP A 40 -6.95 -5.67 4.19
C ASP A 40 -5.77 -5.91 3.24
N LEU A 41 -4.54 -5.70 3.71
CA LEU A 41 -3.33 -6.05 2.93
C LEU A 41 -3.22 -7.56 2.71
N ARG A 42 -3.59 -8.37 3.71
CA ARG A 42 -3.58 -9.84 3.60
C ARG A 42 -4.63 -10.30 2.60
N LEU A 43 -5.84 -9.74 2.66
CA LEU A 43 -6.91 -10.03 1.71
C LEU A 43 -6.54 -9.61 0.29
N HIS A 44 -5.90 -8.46 0.11
CA HIS A 44 -5.44 -8.02 -1.20
C HIS A 44 -4.35 -8.93 -1.79
N GLN A 45 -3.40 -9.40 -0.98
CA GLN A 45 -2.39 -10.36 -1.43
C GLN A 45 -3.02 -11.68 -1.89
N LEU A 46 -4.04 -12.18 -1.16
CA LEU A 46 -4.81 -13.35 -1.59
C LEU A 46 -5.57 -13.09 -2.89
N HIS A 47 -6.16 -11.91 -3.05
CA HIS A 47 -6.82 -11.51 -4.28
C HIS A 47 -5.83 -11.52 -5.46
N LEU A 48 -4.66 -10.91 -5.32
CA LEU A 48 -3.61 -10.95 -6.34
C LEU A 48 -3.16 -12.38 -6.67
N ALA A 49 -3.02 -13.24 -5.67
CA ALA A 49 -2.68 -14.65 -5.88
C ALA A 49 -3.77 -15.38 -6.67
N SER A 50 -5.06 -15.12 -6.36
CA SER A 50 -6.18 -15.71 -7.11
C SER A 50 -6.23 -15.26 -8.57
N LEU A 51 -5.70 -14.08 -8.89
CA LEU A 51 -5.54 -13.57 -10.24
C LEU A 51 -4.28 -14.08 -10.96
N GLY A 52 -3.49 -14.96 -10.33
CA GLY A 52 -2.27 -15.49 -10.91
C GLY A 52 -1.11 -14.49 -10.92
N ALA A 53 -1.07 -13.54 -9.98
CA ALA A 53 0.04 -12.60 -9.88
C ALA A 53 1.39 -13.33 -9.73
N SER A 54 2.38 -12.87 -10.51
CA SER A 54 3.75 -13.38 -10.38
C SER A 54 4.37 -12.95 -9.05
N TYR A 55 5.43 -13.66 -8.64
CA TYR A 55 6.22 -13.30 -7.46
C TYR A 55 6.74 -11.85 -7.51
N ALA A 56 7.14 -11.37 -8.70
CA ALA A 56 7.59 -10.00 -8.90
C ALA A 56 6.46 -8.99 -8.66
N ARG A 57 5.25 -9.27 -9.18
CA ARG A 57 4.07 -8.42 -8.95
C ARG A 57 3.69 -8.39 -7.47
N MET A 58 3.69 -9.55 -6.81
CA MET A 58 3.40 -9.64 -5.37
C MET A 58 4.37 -8.79 -4.54
N ASN A 59 5.68 -8.88 -4.81
CA ASN A 59 6.68 -8.09 -4.11
C ASN A 59 6.55 -6.58 -4.37
N LEU A 60 6.22 -6.20 -5.60
CA LEU A 60 5.98 -4.81 -5.95
C LEU A 60 4.78 -4.25 -5.19
N ALA A 61 3.65 -4.98 -5.17
CA ALA A 61 2.46 -4.61 -4.41
C ALA A 61 2.79 -4.43 -2.92
N CYS A 62 3.39 -5.45 -2.31
CA CYS A 62 3.76 -5.45 -0.90
C CYS A 62 4.69 -4.28 -0.54
N THR A 63 5.68 -3.97 -1.39
CA THR A 63 6.63 -2.90 -1.10
C THR A 63 6.02 -1.51 -1.29
N ALA A 64 5.21 -1.33 -2.33
CA ALA A 64 4.47 -0.09 -2.56
C ALA A 64 3.49 0.22 -1.42
N LEU A 65 2.74 -0.80 -0.96
CA LEU A 65 1.77 -0.64 0.13
C LEU A 65 2.46 -0.37 1.47
N ARG A 66 3.56 -1.07 1.78
CA ARG A 66 4.38 -0.73 2.96
C ARG A 66 4.87 0.72 2.92
N PHE A 67 5.36 1.17 1.78
CA PHE A 67 5.81 2.55 1.61
C PHE A 67 4.67 3.55 1.83
N PHE A 68 3.51 3.28 1.26
CA PHE A 68 2.32 4.11 1.41
C PHE A 68 1.88 4.24 2.88
N PHE A 69 1.75 3.12 3.60
CA PHE A 69 1.23 3.14 4.97
C PHE A 69 2.25 3.57 6.03
N HIS A 70 3.53 3.23 5.87
CA HIS A 70 4.52 3.39 6.95
C HIS A 70 5.51 4.53 6.72
N ILE A 71 5.74 4.92 5.47
CA ILE A 71 6.82 5.85 5.12
C ILE A 71 6.30 7.23 4.75
N THR A 72 5.15 7.29 4.08
CA THR A 72 4.49 8.57 3.75
C THR A 72 3.87 9.16 5.03
N PRO A 73 4.23 10.39 5.46
CA PRO A 73 3.55 11.09 6.54
C PRO A 73 2.07 11.28 6.18
N GLY A 74 1.15 10.77 7.01
CA GLY A 74 -0.29 10.75 6.75
C GLY A 74 -0.86 9.40 6.27
N GLY A 75 -0.03 8.36 6.08
CA GLY A 75 -0.52 6.99 5.92
C GLY A 75 -1.28 6.54 7.19
N GLY A 76 -2.52 6.10 7.03
CA GLY A 76 -3.55 5.99 8.09
C GLY A 76 -3.17 5.25 9.37
N TRP A 77 -2.12 4.43 9.34
CA TRP A 77 -1.71 3.61 10.49
C TRP A 77 -0.90 4.37 11.54
N ARG A 78 -0.28 5.50 11.17
CA ARG A 78 0.53 6.28 12.13
C ARG A 78 -0.31 7.04 13.16
N SER A 79 -1.64 7.07 13.02
CA SER A 79 -2.55 7.81 13.89
C SER A 79 -3.41 6.94 14.82
N HIS A 80 -3.48 5.62 14.60
CA HIS A 80 -4.22 4.69 15.48
C HIS A 80 -3.29 4.00 16.47
N GLY A 81 -2.55 4.82 17.23
CA GLY A 81 -1.99 4.43 18.51
C GLY A 81 -3.02 4.63 19.61
N ALA A 82 -4.10 3.84 19.61
CA ALA A 82 -4.97 3.67 20.77
C ALA A 82 -5.77 2.37 20.62
N HIS A 83 -5.09 1.24 20.80
CA HIS A 83 -5.75 0.06 21.34
C HIS A 83 -5.38 -0.02 22.83
N PRO A 84 -6.16 0.56 23.76
CA PRO A 84 -6.23 0.03 25.10
C PRO A 84 -7.22 -1.14 25.07
N ASP A 85 -6.86 -2.23 25.72
CA ASP A 85 -7.71 -3.41 25.95
C ASP A 85 -9.21 -3.08 26.12
N ALA A 86 -10.06 -3.65 25.25
CA ALA A 86 -11.49 -3.86 25.46
C ALA A 86 -12.01 -4.93 24.50
#